data_AF-A0A1V6U1C9-F1
#
_entry.id   AF-A0A1V6U1C9-F1
#
_cell.length_a   1.000
_cell.length_b   1.000
_cell.length_c   1.000
_cell.angle_alpha   90.00
_cell.angle_beta   90.00
_cell.angle_gamma   90.00
#
_symmetry.space_group_name_H-M   'P 1'
#
loop_
_entity.id
_entity.type
_entity.pdbx_description
1 polymer ?
#
loop_
_entity_poly.entity_id
_entity_poly.type
_entity_poly.pdbx_seq_one_letter_code
_entity_poly.pdbx_strand_id
1 'polypeptide(L)'
;MAPLATSRISISSLANLLAKQMAIDSFASFHYINGPVPVSPPAGFAEYFGIGPHYRWLEDGGVAEGSMISRVRKFPHGSCPEDAVRALGKDWDGHWNNHYQVMEYLYDTLDKNPDIEGIVGYSEGATMAASLILDEDRKTQEIGRPRRIKCAVFFTG
;
A
#
# COMPACT_ATOMS: atom_id res chain seq x y z
N MET A 1 -30.36 14.18 -9.33
CA MET A 1 -29.74 13.40 -8.26
C MET A 1 -28.27 13.24 -8.63
N ALA A 2 -27.37 13.98 -8.00
CA ALA A 2 -25.93 13.86 -8.26
C ALA A 2 -25.40 12.58 -7.57
N PRO A 3 -24.47 11.83 -8.19
CA PRO A 3 -23.90 10.66 -7.53
C PRO A 3 -23.07 11.12 -6.33
N LEU A 4 -23.21 10.43 -5.18
CA LEU A 4 -22.34 10.63 -4.03
C LEU A 4 -20.91 10.26 -4.45
N ALA A 5 -20.02 11.24 -4.52
CA ALA A 5 -18.61 11.02 -4.76
C ALA A 5 -18.04 10.21 -3.59
N THR A 6 -17.62 8.97 -3.85
CA THR A 6 -16.94 8.15 -2.84
C THR A 6 -15.47 8.54 -2.78
N SER A 7 -14.98 8.93 -1.60
CA SER A 7 -13.57 9.24 -1.42
C SER A 7 -12.74 7.95 -1.24
N ARG A 8 -11.55 7.90 -1.84
CA ARG A 8 -10.64 6.74 -1.82
C ARG A 8 -9.23 7.16 -1.42
N ILE A 9 -8.50 6.32 -0.69
CA ILE A 9 -7.05 6.54 -0.50
C ILE A 9 -6.30 5.97 -1.69
N SER A 10 -5.39 6.74 -2.28
CA SER A 10 -4.44 6.25 -3.28
C SER A 10 -3.03 6.25 -2.72
N ILE A 11 -2.37 5.09 -2.81
CA ILE A 11 -1.07 4.82 -2.19
C ILE A 11 0.08 4.82 -3.23
N SER A 12 -0.13 5.21 -4.49
CA SER A 12 1.01 5.40 -5.43
C SER A 12 0.72 6.29 -6.64
N SER A 13 1.83 6.73 -7.28
CA SER A 13 1.85 7.56 -8.49
C SER A 13 1.43 6.82 -9.78
N LEU A 14 1.46 5.49 -9.81
CA LEU A 14 1.07 4.70 -10.99
C LEU A 14 -0.45 4.47 -11.07
N ALA A 15 -1.15 4.51 -9.94
CA ALA A 15 -2.62 4.52 -9.90
C ALA A 15 -3.22 5.86 -10.40
N ASN A 16 -2.38 6.87 -10.68
CA ASN A 16 -2.82 8.23 -11.00
C ASN A 16 -3.67 8.33 -12.27
N LEU A 17 -3.43 7.51 -13.29
CA LEU A 17 -4.21 7.58 -14.54
C LEU A 17 -5.66 7.13 -14.33
N LEU A 18 -5.85 5.98 -13.67
CA LEU A 18 -7.18 5.51 -13.29
C LEU A 18 -7.86 6.50 -12.34
N ALA A 19 -7.12 6.98 -11.34
CA ALA A 19 -7.65 7.94 -10.38
C ALA A 19 -8.06 9.26 -11.04
N LYS A 20 -7.25 9.78 -11.98
CA LYS A 20 -7.58 10.97 -12.78
C LYS A 20 -8.83 10.75 -13.61
N GLN A 21 -8.97 9.61 -14.29
CA GLN A 21 -10.15 9.33 -15.12
C GLN A 21 -11.42 9.25 -14.25
N MET A 22 -11.37 8.51 -13.15
CA MET A 22 -12.50 8.40 -12.22
C MET A 22 -12.88 9.74 -11.57
N ALA A 23 -11.91 10.62 -11.34
CA ALA A 23 -12.15 11.97 -10.84
C ALA A 23 -12.78 12.88 -11.91
N ILE A 24 -12.32 12.80 -13.17
CA ILE A 24 -12.88 13.54 -14.30
C ILE A 24 -14.36 13.18 -14.49
N ASP A 25 -14.68 11.89 -14.42
CA ASP A 25 -16.05 11.40 -14.56
C ASP A 25 -16.90 11.60 -13.29
N SER A 26 -16.37 12.28 -12.26
CA SER A 26 -17.00 12.52 -10.94
C SER A 26 -17.47 11.25 -10.23
N PHE A 27 -16.84 10.12 -10.54
CA PHE A 27 -17.18 8.81 -10.00
C PHE A 27 -16.51 8.55 -8.63
N ALA A 28 -15.33 9.12 -8.39
CA ALA A 28 -14.63 9.03 -7.12
C ALA A 28 -13.68 10.22 -6.90
N SER A 29 -13.46 10.59 -5.64
CA SER A 29 -12.41 11.51 -5.19
C SER A 29 -11.26 10.71 -4.56
N PHE A 30 -10.04 11.25 -4.60
CA PHE A 30 -8.86 10.55 -4.09
C PHE A 30 -8.08 11.40 -3.08
N HIS A 31 -7.75 10.79 -1.95
CA HIS A 31 -6.85 11.30 -0.92
C HIS A 31 -5.51 10.54 -1.04
N TYR A 32 -4.43 11.25 -1.33
CA TYR A 32 -3.12 10.63 -1.56
C TYR A 32 -2.26 10.72 -0.29
N ILE A 33 -1.65 9.60 0.08
CA ILE A 33 -0.74 9.53 1.23
C ILE A 33 0.57 8.86 0.85
N ASN A 34 1.65 9.30 1.49
CA ASN A 34 2.97 8.68 1.39
C ASN A 34 3.21 7.77 2.60
N GLY A 35 4.08 6.77 2.42
CA GLY A 35 4.57 5.96 3.52
C GLY A 35 5.38 6.80 4.53
N PRO A 36 5.43 6.40 5.81
CA PRO A 36 6.06 7.22 6.84
C PRO A 36 7.59 7.12 6.88
N VAL A 37 8.19 6.18 6.14
CA VAL A 37 9.63 5.90 6.22
C VAL A 37 10.37 6.57 5.06
N PRO A 38 11.25 7.56 5.31
CA PRO A 38 12.08 8.13 4.25
C PRO A 38 13.10 7.10 3.76
N VAL A 39 13.36 7.07 2.45
CA VAL A 39 14.33 6.14 1.86
C VAL A 39 15.20 6.83 0.82
N SER A 40 16.49 6.49 0.81
CA SER A 40 17.39 6.86 -0.28
C SER A 40 17.42 5.73 -1.31
N PRO A 41 17.30 6.05 -2.62
CA PRO A 41 17.43 5.04 -3.66
C PRO A 41 18.78 4.32 -3.53
N PRO A 42 18.81 2.98 -3.71
CA PRO A 42 20.07 2.26 -3.79
C PRO A 42 20.98 2.84 -4.88
N ALA A 43 22.29 2.76 -4.67
CA ALA A 43 23.27 3.23 -5.65
C ALA A 43 23.00 2.60 -7.04
N GLY A 44 23.01 3.41 -8.09
CA GLY A 44 22.71 2.99 -9.47
C GLY A 44 21.21 2.86 -9.80
N PHE A 45 20.30 3.13 -8.87
CA PHE A 45 18.85 3.03 -9.11
C PHE A 45 18.08 4.34 -8.96
N ALA A 46 18.75 5.47 -8.71
CA ALA A 46 18.09 6.76 -8.50
C ALA A 46 17.14 7.14 -9.65
N GLU A 47 17.50 6.84 -10.90
CA GLU A 47 16.70 7.13 -12.08
C GLU A 47 15.33 6.43 -12.09
N TYR A 48 15.21 5.25 -11.46
CA TYR A 48 13.94 4.51 -11.36
C TYR A 48 13.00 5.08 -10.29
N PHE A 49 13.53 5.82 -9.32
CA PHE A 49 12.74 6.38 -8.22
C PHE A 49 12.17 7.76 -8.57
N GLY A 50 12.68 8.42 -9.61
CA GLY A 50 12.26 9.75 -10.03
C GLY A 50 12.80 10.87 -9.13
N ILE A 51 12.12 12.02 -9.14
CA ILE A 51 12.50 13.17 -8.30
C ILE A 51 11.99 12.92 -6.87
N GLY A 52 12.90 13.00 -5.89
CA GLY A 52 12.58 12.83 -4.47
C GLY A 52 11.79 13.98 -3.86
N PRO A 53 11.40 13.89 -2.56
CA PRO A 53 11.78 12.83 -1.61
C PRO A 53 11.08 11.48 -1.85
N HIS A 54 11.72 10.38 -1.46
CA HIS A 54 11.17 9.02 -1.60
C HIS A 54 10.80 8.42 -0.25
N TYR A 55 9.72 7.65 -0.25
CA TYR A 55 9.15 7.05 0.94
C TYR A 55 8.83 5.58 0.71
N ARG A 56 8.88 4.80 1.79
CA ARG A 56 8.44 3.40 1.85
C ARG A 56 7.50 3.20 3.05
N TRP A 57 6.83 2.05 3.08
CA TRP A 57 5.87 1.74 4.13
C TRP A 57 6.47 0.88 5.24
N LEU A 58 7.12 -0.21 4.86
CA LEU A 58 7.79 -1.15 5.75
C LEU A 58 9.15 -0.62 6.18
N GLU A 59 9.46 -0.77 7.46
CA GLU A 59 10.82 -0.71 7.98
C GLU A 59 11.32 -2.13 8.26
N ASP A 60 12.22 -2.62 7.42
CA ASP A 60 12.76 -4.00 7.45
C ASP A 60 14.22 -4.07 7.94
N GLY A 61 14.73 -3.00 8.56
CA GLY A 61 16.12 -2.95 9.07
C GLY A 61 17.19 -2.61 8.02
N GLY A 62 16.80 -2.28 6.78
CA GLY A 62 17.63 -1.45 5.90
C GLY A 62 18.78 -2.14 5.17
N VAL A 63 18.92 -3.47 5.20
CA VAL A 63 19.87 -4.13 4.31
C VAL A 63 19.27 -4.14 2.90
N ALA A 64 19.75 -3.25 2.04
CA ALA A 64 19.31 -3.14 0.64
C ALA A 64 19.32 -4.50 -0.08
N GLU A 65 20.15 -5.45 0.35
CA GLU A 65 20.23 -6.79 -0.23
C GLU A 65 19.18 -7.79 0.31
N GLY A 66 18.61 -7.56 1.49
CA GLY A 66 17.58 -8.39 2.12
C GLY A 66 16.14 -7.90 1.92
N SER A 67 15.97 -6.64 1.48
CA SER A 67 14.67 -6.02 1.27
C SER A 67 13.82 -6.74 0.22
N MET A 68 12.49 -6.69 0.37
CA MET A 68 11.50 -7.26 -0.56
C MET A 68 11.74 -6.82 -2.02
N ILE A 69 12.16 -5.56 -2.24
CA ILE A 69 12.51 -5.05 -3.57
C ILE A 69 13.67 -5.83 -4.22
N SER A 70 14.70 -6.17 -3.45
CA SER A 70 15.85 -6.92 -3.95
C SER A 70 15.52 -8.39 -4.22
N ARG A 71 14.56 -8.95 -3.47
CA ARG A 71 14.05 -10.31 -3.70
C ARG A 71 13.22 -10.42 -4.97
N VAL A 72 12.32 -9.45 -5.21
CA VAL A 72 11.56 -9.35 -6.46
C VAL A 72 12.49 -9.22 -7.67
N ARG A 73 13.62 -8.50 -7.52
CA ARG A 73 14.61 -8.32 -8.59
C ARG A 73 15.45 -9.56 -8.89
N LYS A 74 15.78 -10.38 -7.88
CA LYS A 74 16.56 -11.62 -8.04
C LYS A 74 15.69 -12.80 -8.51
N PHE A 75 14.41 -12.59 -8.80
CA PHE A 75 13.46 -13.66 -9.06
C PHE A 75 13.63 -14.27 -10.47
N PRO A 76 13.77 -15.60 -10.60
CA PRO A 76 13.95 -16.23 -11.91
C PRO A 76 12.67 -16.14 -12.75
N HIS A 77 12.82 -15.69 -13.99
CA HIS A 77 11.74 -15.69 -14.98
C HIS A 77 11.32 -17.14 -15.31
N GLY A 78 10.03 -17.47 -15.19
CA GLY A 78 9.48 -18.77 -15.62
C GLY A 78 8.69 -19.57 -14.59
N SER A 79 8.44 -19.04 -13.38
CA SER A 79 7.58 -19.68 -12.37
C SER A 79 6.11 -19.32 -12.57
N CYS A 80 5.17 -20.18 -12.16
CA CYS A 80 3.76 -19.80 -12.03
C CYS A 80 3.64 -18.63 -11.02
N PRO A 81 2.73 -17.65 -11.19
CA PRO A 81 2.62 -16.50 -10.30
C PRO A 81 2.51 -16.87 -8.81
N GLU A 82 1.77 -17.91 -8.49
CA GLU A 82 1.59 -18.43 -7.14
C GLU A 82 2.87 -19.00 -6.55
N ASP A 83 3.67 -19.70 -7.36
CA ASP A 83 4.99 -20.20 -6.96
C ASP A 83 5.98 -19.04 -6.77
N ALA A 84 5.83 -17.98 -7.57
CA ALA A 84 6.64 -16.78 -7.43
C ALA A 84 6.38 -16.08 -6.10
N VAL A 85 5.11 -15.86 -5.75
CA VAL A 85 4.71 -15.29 -4.44
C VAL A 85 5.18 -16.18 -3.29
N ARG A 86 5.00 -17.50 -3.39
CA ARG A 86 5.42 -18.45 -2.35
C ARG A 86 6.92 -18.44 -2.13
N ALA A 87 7.72 -18.34 -3.19
CA ALA A 87 9.16 -18.28 -3.11
C ALA A 87 9.67 -16.93 -2.59
N LEU A 88 9.02 -15.81 -2.94
CA LEU A 88 9.33 -14.49 -2.37
C LEU A 88 9.11 -14.44 -0.85
N GLY A 89 8.06 -15.12 -0.37
CA GLY A 89 7.73 -15.21 1.05
C GLY A 89 8.53 -16.27 1.84
N LYS A 90 9.16 -17.25 1.16
CA LYS A 90 9.78 -18.42 1.81
C LYS A 90 10.85 -18.07 2.84
N ASP A 91 11.65 -17.05 2.56
CA ASP A 91 12.74 -16.58 3.42
C ASP A 91 12.40 -15.22 4.08
N TRP A 92 11.14 -14.79 4.03
CA TRP A 92 10.67 -13.58 4.70
C TRP A 92 10.28 -13.98 6.13
N ASP A 93 11.01 -13.46 7.11
CA ASP A 93 10.78 -13.74 8.53
C ASP A 93 9.56 -13.00 9.11
N GLY A 94 8.81 -12.29 8.26
CA GLY A 94 7.64 -11.53 8.67
C GLY A 94 8.00 -10.19 9.30
N HIS A 95 9.28 -9.81 9.34
CA HIS A 95 9.71 -8.70 10.18
C HIS A 95 9.28 -7.36 9.60
N TRP A 96 8.33 -6.73 10.29
CA TRP A 96 7.81 -5.41 9.99
C TRP A 96 7.91 -4.54 11.25
N ASN A 97 9.05 -3.87 11.42
CA ASN A 97 9.38 -3.15 12.65
C ASN A 97 8.33 -2.08 13.01
N ASN A 98 7.86 -1.35 12.00
CA ASN A 98 6.93 -0.24 12.17
C ASN A 98 5.46 -0.63 11.91
N HIS A 99 5.09 -1.92 11.98
CA HIS A 99 3.72 -2.39 11.70
C HIS A 99 2.64 -1.59 12.45
N TYR A 100 2.77 -1.50 13.77
CA TYR A 100 1.81 -0.77 14.60
C TYR A 100 1.69 0.70 14.23
N GLN A 101 2.82 1.37 13.96
CA GLN A 101 2.85 2.78 13.60
C GLN A 101 2.20 3.03 12.24
N VAL A 102 2.41 2.12 11.27
CA VAL A 102 1.75 2.22 9.96
C VAL A 102 0.26 2.00 10.09
N MET A 103 -0.20 0.99 10.83
CA MET A 103 -1.63 0.77 11.04
C MET A 103 -2.28 1.96 11.72
N GLU A 104 -1.66 2.49 12.78
CA GLU A 104 -2.13 3.70 13.46
C GLU A 104 -2.22 4.88 12.50
N TYR A 105 -1.18 5.15 11.70
CA TYR A 105 -1.18 6.20 10.70
C TYR A 105 -2.31 6.05 9.66
N LEU A 106 -2.59 4.82 9.20
CA LEU A 106 -3.69 4.54 8.28
C LEU A 106 -5.06 4.76 8.93
N TYR A 107 -5.26 4.33 10.18
CA TYR A 107 -6.50 4.61 10.92
C TYR A 107 -6.67 6.11 11.20
N ASP A 108 -5.60 6.82 11.54
CA ASP A 108 -5.61 8.26 11.75
C ASP A 108 -6.02 9.00 10.47
N THR A 109 -5.49 8.57 9.33
CA THR A 109 -5.84 9.12 8.02
C THR A 109 -7.32 8.90 7.74
N LEU A 110 -7.80 7.69 8.01
CA LEU A 110 -9.19 7.33 7.91
C LEU A 110 -10.04 8.21 8.84
N ASP A 111 -9.70 8.36 10.11
CA ASP A 111 -10.50 9.11 11.10
C ASP A 111 -10.54 10.62 10.79
N LYS A 112 -9.47 11.18 10.21
CA LYS A 112 -9.44 12.56 9.71
C LYS A 112 -10.24 12.76 8.41
N ASN A 113 -10.54 11.69 7.68
CA ASN A 113 -11.26 11.72 6.40
C ASN A 113 -12.40 10.68 6.41
N PRO A 114 -13.53 10.96 7.10
CA PRO A 114 -14.60 9.99 7.30
C PRO A 114 -15.33 9.58 6.00
N ASP A 115 -15.26 10.40 4.95
CA ASP A 115 -15.88 10.12 3.65
C ASP A 115 -15.13 9.07 2.83
N ILE A 116 -13.99 8.59 3.33
CA ILE A 116 -13.19 7.55 2.68
C ILE A 116 -13.79 6.17 2.96
N GLU A 117 -14.25 5.53 1.90
CA GLU A 117 -14.88 4.20 1.96
C GLU A 117 -14.16 3.16 1.09
N GLY A 118 -13.04 3.54 0.47
CA GLY A 118 -12.24 2.63 -0.36
C GLY A 118 -10.75 2.90 -0.31
N ILE A 119 -9.96 1.87 -0.66
CA ILE A 119 -8.50 1.93 -0.66
C ILE A 119 -7.94 1.39 -1.98
N VAL A 120 -6.90 2.06 -2.49
CA VAL A 120 -6.16 1.65 -3.69
C VAL A 120 -4.69 1.51 -3.34
N GLY A 121 -4.18 0.30 -3.46
CA GLY A 121 -2.78 -0.03 -3.18
C GLY A 121 -2.04 -0.46 -4.44
N TYR A 122 -0.76 -0.10 -4.53
CA TYR A 122 0.15 -0.54 -5.58
C TYR A 122 1.41 -1.13 -4.94
N SER A 123 1.81 -2.32 -5.37
CA SER A 123 3.00 -3.03 -4.86
C SER A 123 3.00 -3.07 -3.33
N GLU A 124 4.01 -2.54 -2.65
CA GLU A 124 4.04 -2.44 -1.19
C GLU A 124 2.77 -1.81 -0.59
N GLY A 125 2.19 -0.81 -1.25
CA GLY A 125 0.93 -0.20 -0.84
C GLY A 125 -0.28 -1.13 -0.93
N ALA A 126 -0.26 -2.11 -1.84
CA ALA A 126 -1.28 -3.16 -1.90
C ALA A 126 -1.16 -4.11 -0.70
N THR A 127 0.07 -4.46 -0.30
CA THR A 127 0.32 -5.18 0.95
C THR A 127 -0.23 -4.40 2.14
N MET A 128 0.05 -3.09 2.25
CA MET A 128 -0.46 -2.25 3.34
C MET A 128 -1.99 -2.21 3.37
N ALA A 129 -2.61 -2.04 2.20
CA ALA A 129 -4.07 -1.99 2.08
C ALA A 129 -4.73 -3.33 2.47
N ALA A 130 -4.13 -4.46 2.07
CA ALA A 130 -4.59 -5.78 2.48
C ALA A 130 -4.43 -6.00 3.99
N SER A 131 -3.29 -5.59 4.57
CA SER A 131 -3.06 -5.66 6.01
C SER A 131 -4.08 -4.83 6.80
N LEU A 132 -4.39 -3.61 6.35
CA LEU A 132 -5.42 -2.77 6.98
C LEU A 132 -6.80 -3.44 6.98
N ILE A 133 -7.18 -4.10 5.88
CA ILE A 133 -8.49 -4.79 5.78
C ILE A 133 -8.57 -5.95 6.76
N LEU A 134 -7.49 -6.71 6.92
CA LEU A 134 -7.41 -7.78 7.92
C LEU A 134 -7.42 -7.23 9.35
N ASP A 135 -6.74 -6.12 9.58
CA ASP A 135 -6.72 -5.46 10.89
C ASP A 135 -8.09 -4.85 11.25
N GLU A 136 -8.84 -4.30 10.27
CA GLU A 136 -10.21 -3.82 10.49
C GLU A 136 -11.11 -4.98 10.95
N ASP A 137 -11.02 -6.15 10.31
CA ASP A 137 -11.77 -7.33 10.71
C ASP A 137 -11.43 -7.77 12.13
N ARG A 138 -10.13 -7.85 12.44
CA ARG A 138 -9.62 -8.15 13.78
C ARG A 138 -10.15 -7.17 14.84
N LYS A 139 -10.07 -5.86 14.59
CA LYS A 139 -10.59 -4.83 15.53
C LYS A 139 -12.12 -4.84 15.65
N THR A 140 -12.84 -5.23 14.60
CA THR A 140 -14.29 -5.47 14.71
C THR A 140 -14.58 -6.58 15.70
N GLN A 141 -13.84 -7.70 15.63
CA GLN A 141 -14.04 -8.82 16.56
C GLN A 141 -13.58 -8.52 17.99
N GLU A 142 -12.43 -7.86 18.16
CA GLU A 142 -11.83 -7.64 19.48
C GLU A 142 -12.47 -6.49 20.27
N ILE A 143 -12.76 -5.36 19.61
CA ILE A 143 -13.18 -4.12 20.27
C ILE A 143 -14.45 -3.50 19.66
N GLY A 144 -15.10 -4.19 18.73
CA GLY A 144 -16.35 -3.71 18.11
C GLY A 144 -16.17 -2.50 17.19
N ARG A 145 -14.95 -2.16 16.76
CA ARG A 145 -14.73 -1.02 15.85
C ARG A 145 -15.34 -1.35 14.46
N PRO A 146 -16.27 -0.54 13.93
CA PRO A 146 -16.86 -0.79 12.61
C PRO A 146 -15.82 -0.72 11.49
N ARG A 147 -15.91 -1.64 10.54
CA ARG A 147 -15.12 -1.60 9.30
C ARG A 147 -15.56 -0.43 8.45
N ARG A 148 -14.60 0.30 7.88
CA ARG A 148 -14.87 1.49 7.05
C ARG A 148 -14.52 1.27 5.59
N ILE A 149 -13.54 0.42 5.29
CA ILE A 149 -13.18 0.10 3.90
C ILE A 149 -14.21 -0.89 3.33
N LYS A 150 -14.96 -0.42 2.33
CA LYS A 150 -15.99 -1.19 1.62
C LYS A 150 -15.50 -1.77 0.30
N CYS A 151 -14.49 -1.14 -0.32
CA CYS A 151 -13.87 -1.64 -1.54
C CYS A 151 -12.35 -1.44 -1.56
N ALA A 152 -11.64 -2.37 -2.19
CA ALA A 152 -10.20 -2.32 -2.34
C ALA A 152 -9.78 -2.67 -3.77
N VAL A 153 -8.78 -1.97 -4.29
CA VAL A 153 -8.14 -2.27 -5.58
C VAL A 153 -6.65 -2.45 -5.34
N PHE A 154 -6.12 -3.59 -5.78
CA PHE A 154 -4.71 -3.94 -5.65
C PHE A 154 -4.05 -4.01 -7.02
N PHE A 155 -3.00 -3.22 -7.21
CA PHE A 155 -2.16 -3.28 -8.39
C PHE A 155 -0.83 -3.92 -8.01
N THR A 156 -0.46 -4.99 -8.71
CA THR A 156 0.85 -5.66 -8.55
C THR A 156 1.19 -5.95 -7.08
N GLY A 157 0.19 -6.38 -6.31
CA GLY A 157 0.25 -6.61 -4.86
C GLY A 157 0.34 -8.07 -4.48
#